data_AF-A0A959FZS9-F1
#
_entry.id   AF-A0A959FZS9-F1
#
_cell.length_a   1.000
_cell.length_b   1.000
_cell.length_c   1.000
_cell.angle_alpha   90.00
_cell.angle_beta   90.00
_cell.angle_gamma   90.00
#
_symmetry.space_group_name_H-M   'P 1'
#
loop_
_entity.id
_entity.type
_entity.pdbx_description
1 polymer ?
#
loop_
_entity_poly.entity_id
_entity_poly.type
_entity_poly.pdbx_seq_one_letter_code
_entity_poly.pdbx_strand_id
1 'polypeptide(L)'
;MESLFLLNSILEPKSLGYQPQFHRMPKRSAHIILLVFCFLLGGVQLLGQQGYVTRIKQLDQNAGLVGRRSTAALQDSDGFMWIATVDALNRYDGFSFKPFNQKNSKLNYRELNGGKLFEDEQGYLWLRYFDNVEFLHHRTFEVLTFEERFGEVGFTPDAIKYVHPNQQGDVLIYLKNGTKYLYRQGHIKPLEFPGTNWPWIEKEVVVHYDTESRELTLYDFDGRLKHRQTIAATPFHIDEA
;
A
#
# COMPACT_ATOMS: atom_id res chain seq x y z
N MET A 1 66.58 56.66 -27.97
CA MET A 1 67.18 56.39 -29.28
C MET A 1 67.41 54.89 -29.33
N GLU A 2 66.62 54.20 -30.17
CA GLU A 2 66.83 52.81 -30.65
C GLU A 2 66.85 51.70 -29.56
N SER A 3 66.07 50.63 -29.57
CA SER A 3 65.54 49.85 -30.68
C SER A 3 64.33 49.03 -30.20
N LEU A 4 63.14 49.47 -30.57
CA LEU A 4 61.89 48.69 -30.60
C LEU A 4 61.89 47.68 -31.78
N PHE A 5 63.03 47.04 -32.08
CA PHE A 5 63.22 46.32 -33.36
C PHE A 5 63.70 44.86 -33.27
N LEU A 6 63.60 44.21 -32.11
CA LEU A 6 63.83 42.76 -32.00
C LEU A 6 62.74 42.03 -31.18
N LEU A 7 61.50 42.56 -31.20
CA LEU A 7 60.33 41.94 -30.57
C LEU A 7 59.49 41.10 -31.55
N ASN A 8 60.08 40.53 -32.62
CA ASN A 8 59.27 39.86 -33.65
C ASN A 8 59.89 38.62 -34.34
N SER A 9 60.88 37.95 -33.74
CA SER A 9 61.52 36.77 -34.36
C SER A 9 61.50 35.47 -33.54
N ILE A 10 60.71 35.40 -32.45
CA ILE A 10 60.65 34.19 -31.59
C ILE A 10 59.21 33.65 -31.46
N LEU A 11 58.33 33.96 -32.43
CA LEU A 11 56.99 33.41 -32.53
C LEU A 11 56.76 32.78 -33.91
N GLU A 12 57.46 31.68 -34.21
CA GLU A 12 56.97 30.72 -35.20
C GLU A 12 56.99 29.30 -34.60
N PRO A 13 55.84 28.72 -34.25
CA PRO A 13 55.74 27.30 -34.00
C PRO A 13 55.95 26.56 -35.33
N LYS A 14 56.94 25.66 -35.40
CA LYS A 14 57.11 24.72 -36.51
C LYS A 14 55.82 23.92 -36.69
N SER A 15 55.00 24.28 -37.68
CA SER A 15 53.82 23.52 -38.07
C SER A 15 54.25 22.21 -38.74
N LEU A 16 54.26 21.10 -37.98
CA LEU A 16 54.23 19.78 -38.59
C LEU A 16 52.86 19.65 -39.29
N GLY A 17 52.86 19.73 -40.62
CA GLY A 17 51.67 19.53 -41.44
C GLY A 17 51.16 18.11 -41.34
N TYR A 18 50.31 17.81 -40.36
CA TYR A 18 49.53 16.57 -40.30
C TYR A 18 48.16 16.83 -40.92
N GLN A 19 47.98 16.45 -42.18
CA GLN A 19 46.69 16.45 -42.87
C GLN A 19 46.04 15.07 -42.65
N PRO A 20 44.96 14.93 -41.87
CA PRO A 20 44.29 13.64 -41.70
C PRO A 20 43.65 13.20 -43.03
N GLN A 21 44.16 12.12 -43.61
CA GLN A 21 43.53 11.49 -44.78
C GLN A 21 42.25 10.76 -44.34
N PHE A 22 41.12 11.47 -44.35
CA PHE A 22 39.82 10.85 -44.18
C PHE A 22 39.50 9.98 -45.40
N HIS A 23 39.82 8.69 -45.31
CA HIS A 23 39.37 7.71 -46.28
C HIS A 23 37.84 7.67 -46.24
N ARG A 24 37.18 8.24 -47.26
CA ARG A 24 35.74 8.14 -47.43
C ARG A 24 35.39 6.67 -47.58
N MET A 25 34.72 6.10 -46.59
CA MET A 25 34.19 4.75 -46.71
C MET A 25 33.29 4.68 -47.95
N PRO A 26 33.46 3.68 -48.83
CA PRO A 26 32.61 3.54 -49.99
C PRO A 26 31.18 3.32 -49.53
N LYS A 27 30.20 3.97 -50.18
CA LYS A 27 28.79 3.96 -49.78
C LYS A 27 28.27 2.54 -49.50
N ARG A 28 28.72 1.54 -50.27
CA ARG A 28 28.37 0.12 -50.10
C ARG A 28 28.78 -0.45 -48.74
N SER A 29 29.96 -0.08 -48.21
CA SER A 29 30.44 -0.52 -46.90
C SER A 29 29.61 0.07 -45.76
N ALA A 30 29.15 1.33 -45.89
CA ALA A 30 28.27 1.96 -44.90
C ALA A 30 26.89 1.28 -44.83
N HIS A 31 26.34 0.82 -45.96
CA HIS A 31 25.06 0.10 -45.99
C HIS A 31 25.19 -1.28 -45.34
N ILE A 32 26.31 -1.98 -45.55
CA ILE A 32 26.57 -3.28 -44.91
C ILE A 32 26.70 -3.11 -43.40
N ILE A 33 27.44 -2.10 -42.94
CA ILE A 33 27.58 -1.80 -41.49
C ILE A 33 26.21 -1.45 -40.89
N LEU A 34 25.39 -0.65 -41.57
CA LEU A 34 24.04 -0.31 -41.12
C LEU A 34 23.13 -1.56 -41.05
N LEU A 35 23.20 -2.45 -42.05
CA LEU A 35 22.43 -3.70 -42.04
C LEU A 35 22.87 -4.63 -40.92
N VAL A 36 24.18 -4.76 -40.67
CA VAL A 36 24.71 -5.54 -39.54
C VAL A 36 24.28 -4.91 -38.21
N PHE A 37 24.32 -3.59 -38.08
CA PHE A 37 23.88 -2.87 -36.89
C PHE A 37 22.38 -3.06 -36.64
N CYS A 38 21.54 -2.95 -37.67
CA CYS A 38 20.10 -3.22 -37.58
C CYS A 38 19.81 -4.69 -37.23
N PHE A 39 20.59 -5.63 -37.76
CA PHE A 39 20.46 -7.06 -37.43
C PHE A 39 20.85 -7.34 -35.97
N LEU A 40 21.93 -6.72 -35.48
CA LEU A 40 22.36 -6.83 -34.08
C LEU A 40 21.34 -6.20 -33.12
N LEU A 41 20.75 -5.05 -33.48
CA LEU A 41 19.67 -4.42 -32.70
C LEU A 41 18.39 -5.27 -32.68
N GLY A 42 18.03 -5.90 -33.79
CA GLY A 42 16.85 -6.79 -33.87
C GLY A 42 17.02 -8.08 -33.07
N GLY A 43 18.24 -8.64 -33.00
CA GLY A 43 18.53 -9.87 -32.25
C GLY A 43 18.36 -9.73 -30.74
N VAL A 44 18.59 -8.54 -30.17
CA VAL A 44 18.47 -8.29 -28.71
C VAL A 44 17.02 -8.37 -28.25
N GLN A 45 16.05 -8.03 -29.10
CA GLN A 45 14.62 -8.06 -28.74
C GLN A 45 14.06 -9.49 -28.59
N LEU A 46 14.63 -10.48 -29.29
CA LEU A 46 14.17 -11.87 -29.26
C LEU A 46 14.64 -12.64 -28.02
N LEU A 47 15.70 -12.17 -27.34
CA LEU A 47 16.21 -12.79 -26.10
C LEU A 47 15.44 -12.33 -24.84
N GLY A 48 14.55 -11.34 -24.96
CA GLY A 48 13.81 -10.74 -23.84
C GLY A 48 12.50 -11.44 -23.47
N GLN A 49 12.04 -12.45 -24.23
CA GLN A 49 10.85 -13.22 -23.87
C GLN A 49 11.22 -14.39 -22.95
N GLN A 50 11.66 -14.09 -21.73
CA GLN A 50 11.41 -15.05 -20.65
C GLN A 50 9.91 -15.01 -20.39
N GLY A 51 9.18 -15.99 -20.92
CA GLY A 51 7.82 -16.23 -20.50
C GLY A 51 7.82 -16.38 -18.99
N TYR A 52 7.14 -15.49 -18.28
CA TYR A 52 6.91 -15.66 -16.84
C TYR A 52 6.11 -16.95 -16.66
N VAL A 53 6.81 -18.05 -16.39
CA VAL A 53 6.16 -19.29 -15.98
C VAL A 53 5.70 -19.06 -14.56
N THR A 54 4.46 -18.62 -14.41
CA THR A 54 3.81 -18.49 -13.11
C THR A 54 3.72 -19.88 -12.48
N ARG A 55 4.65 -20.20 -11.59
CA ARG A 55 4.54 -21.40 -10.77
C ARG A 55 3.52 -21.13 -9.67
N ILE A 56 2.31 -21.64 -9.86
CA ILE A 56 1.26 -21.60 -8.84
C ILE A 56 1.57 -22.71 -7.82
N LYS A 57 1.91 -22.32 -6.59
CA LYS A 57 2.00 -23.26 -5.46
C LYS A 57 0.64 -23.30 -4.78
N GLN A 58 0.02 -24.48 -4.75
CA GLN A 58 -1.21 -24.68 -4.00
C GLN A 58 -0.89 -24.88 -2.52
N LEU A 59 -1.49 -24.07 -1.66
CA LEU A 59 -1.43 -24.18 -0.21
C LEU A 59 -2.78 -24.65 0.29
N ASP A 60 -2.89 -25.93 0.62
CA ASP A 60 -4.14 -26.57 1.05
C ASP A 60 -3.98 -27.25 2.42
N GLN A 61 -4.92 -28.12 2.76
CA GLN A 61 -4.92 -28.84 4.04
C GLN A 61 -3.69 -29.74 4.23
N ASN A 62 -3.13 -30.27 3.15
CA ASN A 62 -1.91 -31.08 3.21
C ASN A 62 -0.69 -30.21 3.53
N ALA A 63 -0.74 -28.93 3.18
CA ALA A 63 0.27 -27.94 3.57
C ALA A 63 0.10 -27.41 5.00
N GLY A 64 -0.99 -27.77 5.70
CA GLY A 64 -1.28 -27.34 7.07
C GLY A 64 -2.32 -26.22 7.20
N LEU A 65 -2.95 -25.78 6.09
CA LEU A 65 -4.03 -24.80 6.14
C LEU A 65 -5.28 -25.41 6.82
N VAL A 66 -5.79 -24.75 7.86
CA VAL A 66 -7.04 -25.16 8.52
C VAL A 66 -8.23 -24.44 7.92
N GLY A 67 -9.22 -25.22 7.47
CA GLY A 67 -10.45 -24.78 6.82
C GLY A 67 -10.39 -24.80 5.29
N ARG A 68 -11.54 -25.02 4.64
CA ARG A 68 -11.62 -25.23 3.17
C ARG A 68 -11.98 -24.00 2.36
N ARG A 69 -12.61 -23.02 3.00
CA ARG A 69 -13.06 -21.79 2.35
C ARG A 69 -12.34 -20.62 3.00
N SER A 70 -11.43 -20.01 2.25
CA SER A 70 -10.80 -18.74 2.64
C SER A 70 -11.80 -17.60 2.48
N THR A 71 -11.83 -16.69 3.45
CA THR A 71 -12.74 -15.55 3.50
C THR A 71 -12.00 -14.22 3.43
N ALA A 72 -10.74 -14.18 3.85
CA ALA A 72 -9.88 -13.00 3.78
C ALA A 72 -8.40 -13.40 3.84
N ALA A 73 -7.54 -12.54 3.31
CA ALA A 73 -6.10 -12.65 3.46
C ALA A 73 -5.46 -11.26 3.64
N LEU A 74 -4.35 -11.21 4.37
CA LEU A 74 -3.57 -10.01 4.67
C LEU A 74 -2.09 -10.41 4.81
N GLN A 75 -1.17 -9.56 4.36
CA GLN A 75 0.23 -9.65 4.78
C GLN A 75 0.43 -8.68 5.93
N ASP A 76 0.98 -9.14 7.06
CA ASP A 76 1.33 -8.23 8.15
C ASP A 76 2.64 -7.46 7.87
N SER A 77 2.92 -6.47 8.71
CA SER A 77 4.10 -5.60 8.65
C SER A 77 5.42 -6.36 8.81
N ASP A 78 5.40 -7.58 9.35
CA ASP A 78 6.55 -8.47 9.47
C ASP A 78 6.72 -9.41 8.26
N GLY A 79 5.79 -9.34 7.29
CA GLY A 79 5.81 -10.12 6.07
C GLY A 79 5.10 -11.47 6.14
N PHE A 80 4.48 -11.83 7.27
CA PHE A 80 3.71 -13.07 7.41
C PHE A 80 2.35 -12.95 6.72
N MET A 81 1.91 -14.02 6.08
CA MET A 81 0.59 -14.07 5.46
C MET A 81 -0.44 -14.59 6.47
N TRP A 82 -1.50 -13.82 6.68
CA TRP A 82 -2.66 -14.19 7.47
C TRP A 82 -3.80 -14.57 6.53
N ILE A 83 -4.38 -15.76 6.74
CA ILE A 83 -5.45 -16.32 5.92
C ILE A 83 -6.58 -16.74 6.86
N ALA A 84 -7.70 -16.03 6.80
CA ALA A 84 -8.89 -16.42 7.51
C ALA A 84 -9.71 -17.40 6.70
N THR A 85 -10.22 -18.43 7.36
CA THR A 85 -11.11 -19.42 6.76
C THR A 85 -12.48 -19.42 7.43
N VAL A 86 -13.29 -20.45 7.24
CA VAL A 86 -14.52 -20.62 8.05
C VAL A 86 -14.21 -21.19 9.43
N ASP A 87 -13.02 -21.78 9.63
CA ASP A 87 -12.71 -22.59 10.81
C ASP A 87 -11.53 -22.05 11.64
N ALA A 88 -10.64 -21.26 11.03
CA ALA A 88 -9.46 -20.73 11.71
C ALA A 88 -8.88 -19.48 11.02
N LEU A 89 -8.14 -18.69 11.79
CA LEU A 89 -7.18 -17.73 11.27
C LEU A 89 -5.82 -18.42 11.16
N ASN A 90 -5.21 -18.42 9.98
CA ASN A 90 -3.96 -19.14 9.72
C ASN A 90 -2.84 -18.15 9.43
N ARG A 91 -1.76 -18.19 10.19
CA ARG A 91 -0.53 -17.44 9.89
C ARG A 91 0.44 -18.31 9.13
N TYR A 92 1.03 -17.79 8.05
CA TYR A 92 1.96 -18.49 7.17
C TYR A 92 3.27 -17.73 7.08
N ASP A 93 4.38 -18.41 7.37
CA ASP A 93 5.74 -17.87 7.40
C ASP A 93 6.53 -18.09 6.08
N GLY A 94 5.86 -18.61 5.05
CA GLY A 94 6.50 -19.04 3.79
C GLY A 94 6.86 -20.53 3.74
N PHE A 95 6.82 -21.22 4.88
CA PHE A 95 7.14 -22.64 5.03
C PHE A 95 5.99 -23.44 5.65
N SER A 96 5.42 -22.93 6.74
CA SER A 96 4.45 -23.63 7.59
C SER A 96 3.29 -22.74 8.03
N PHE A 97 2.15 -23.36 8.32
CA PHE A 97 0.98 -22.68 8.86
C PHE A 97 0.90 -22.84 10.39
N LYS A 98 0.54 -21.75 11.07
CA LYS A 98 0.13 -21.73 12.47
C LYS A 98 -1.36 -21.32 12.55
N PRO A 99 -2.26 -22.27 12.85
CA PRO A 99 -3.70 -21.97 12.96
C PRO A 99 -4.06 -21.41 14.34
N PHE A 100 -4.99 -20.47 14.37
CA PHE A 100 -5.62 -19.88 15.55
C PHE A 100 -7.14 -20.14 15.46
N ASN A 101 -7.68 -20.84 16.45
CA ASN A 101 -9.10 -21.18 16.57
C ASN A 101 -9.49 -21.25 18.06
N GLN A 102 -10.76 -21.57 18.33
CA GLN A 102 -11.30 -21.65 19.71
C GLN A 102 -10.57 -22.66 20.62
N LYS A 103 -9.88 -23.67 20.06
CA LYS A 103 -9.20 -24.71 20.86
C LYS A 103 -7.80 -24.30 21.31
N ASN A 104 -7.15 -23.41 20.58
CA ASN A 104 -5.72 -23.09 20.76
C ASN A 104 -5.42 -21.59 20.86
N SER A 105 -6.45 -20.76 20.89
CA SER A 105 -6.34 -19.32 21.07
C SER A 105 -7.54 -18.81 21.88
N LYS A 106 -7.44 -17.58 22.38
CA LYS A 106 -8.54 -16.89 23.05
C LYS A 106 -9.56 -16.28 22.06
N LEU A 107 -9.30 -16.39 20.75
CA LEU A 107 -10.21 -15.86 19.74
C LEU A 107 -11.56 -16.54 19.87
N ASN A 108 -12.62 -15.74 19.93
CA ASN A 108 -13.98 -16.24 19.80
C ASN A 108 -14.29 -16.44 18.32
N TYR A 109 -13.54 -17.37 17.71
CA TYR A 109 -13.53 -17.54 16.29
C TYR A 109 -14.92 -17.91 15.80
N ARG A 110 -15.50 -17.03 14.98
CA ARG A 110 -16.69 -17.27 14.17
C ARG A 110 -16.32 -17.04 12.70
N GLU A 111 -17.20 -17.37 11.76
CA GLU A 111 -16.96 -17.04 10.36
C GLU A 111 -16.75 -15.51 10.23
N LEU A 112 -15.57 -15.08 9.75
CA LEU A 112 -15.34 -13.67 9.44
C LEU A 112 -16.32 -13.26 8.34
N ASN A 113 -17.24 -12.37 8.68
CA ASN A 113 -18.22 -11.85 7.73
C ASN A 113 -17.72 -10.51 7.18
N GLY A 114 -17.73 -10.34 5.85
CA GLY A 114 -17.39 -9.05 5.22
C GLY A 114 -15.94 -8.86 4.77
N GLY A 115 -15.10 -9.90 4.84
CA GLY A 115 -13.99 -10.07 3.88
C GLY A 115 -12.80 -9.11 3.96
N LYS A 116 -12.52 -8.46 5.10
CA LYS A 116 -11.29 -7.67 5.26
C LYS A 116 -10.63 -7.90 6.61
N LEU A 117 -9.46 -8.53 6.55
CA LEU A 117 -8.44 -8.42 7.59
C LEU A 117 -7.66 -7.13 7.32
N PHE A 118 -7.33 -6.40 8.37
CA PHE A 118 -6.35 -5.33 8.28
C PHE A 118 -5.56 -5.23 9.58
N GLU A 119 -4.35 -4.73 9.47
CA GLU A 119 -3.44 -4.43 10.58
C GLU A 119 -3.46 -2.93 10.82
N ASP A 120 -3.52 -2.51 12.06
CA ASP A 120 -3.30 -1.11 12.44
C ASP A 120 -1.83 -0.82 12.81
N GLU A 121 -1.50 0.45 13.03
CA GLU A 121 -0.14 0.90 13.38
C GLU A 121 0.42 0.30 14.67
N GLN A 122 -0.45 -0.30 15.51
CA GLN A 122 -0.05 -0.95 16.75
C GLN A 122 0.21 -2.45 16.57
N GLY A 123 0.09 -2.96 15.34
CA GLY A 123 0.30 -4.37 15.01
C GLY A 123 -0.91 -5.26 15.35
N TYR A 124 -2.06 -4.69 15.67
CA TYR A 124 -3.27 -5.47 15.91
C TYR A 124 -4.00 -5.73 14.60
N LEU A 125 -4.30 -7.01 14.36
CA LEU A 125 -5.21 -7.44 13.32
C LEU A 125 -6.65 -7.25 13.79
N TRP A 126 -7.45 -6.53 13.02
CA TRP A 126 -8.88 -6.34 13.30
C TRP A 126 -9.68 -7.52 12.76
N LEU A 127 -10.33 -8.25 13.65
CA LEU A 127 -11.09 -9.46 13.37
C LEU A 127 -12.58 -9.18 13.59
N ARG A 128 -13.31 -8.95 12.49
CA ARG A 128 -14.74 -8.61 12.55
C ARG A 128 -15.63 -9.82 12.23
N TYR A 129 -16.54 -10.13 13.15
CA TYR A 129 -17.47 -11.26 13.10
C TYR A 129 -18.91 -10.75 13.27
N PHE A 130 -19.70 -10.64 12.20
CA PHE A 130 -21.09 -10.12 12.28
C PHE A 130 -21.19 -8.85 13.15
N ASP A 131 -21.61 -9.03 14.40
CA ASP A 131 -21.90 -8.01 15.41
C ASP A 131 -20.78 -7.83 16.45
N ASN A 132 -19.60 -8.45 16.25
CA ASN A 132 -18.47 -8.38 17.17
C ASN A 132 -17.17 -8.00 16.45
N VAL A 133 -16.22 -7.44 17.22
CA VAL A 133 -14.85 -7.14 16.78
C VAL A 133 -13.87 -7.57 17.87
N GLU A 134 -12.87 -8.36 17.47
CA GLU A 134 -11.74 -8.75 18.31
C GLU A 134 -10.43 -8.30 17.66
N PHE A 135 -9.37 -8.26 18.44
CA PHE A 135 -8.05 -7.82 17.99
C PHE A 135 -7.02 -8.86 18.31
N LEU A 136 -6.17 -9.21 17.34
CA LEU A 136 -5.05 -10.11 17.56
C LEU A 136 -3.73 -9.38 17.29
N HIS A 137 -2.89 -9.23 18.30
CA HIS A 137 -1.55 -8.69 18.08
C HIS A 137 -0.72 -9.68 17.26
N HIS A 138 -0.19 -9.25 16.10
CA HIS A 138 0.45 -10.13 15.12
C HIS A 138 1.73 -10.84 15.64
N ARG A 139 2.52 -10.18 16.51
CA ARG A 139 3.71 -10.76 17.17
C ARG A 139 3.42 -11.51 18.47
N THR A 140 2.71 -10.90 19.42
CA THR A 140 2.53 -11.47 20.76
C THR A 140 1.39 -12.49 20.83
N PHE A 141 0.50 -12.47 19.83
CA PHE A 141 -0.74 -13.25 19.80
C PHE A 141 -1.70 -12.96 20.96
N GLU A 142 -1.53 -11.80 21.60
CA GLU A 142 -2.51 -11.27 22.54
C GLU A 142 -3.83 -11.02 21.81
N VAL A 143 -4.92 -11.43 22.45
CA VAL A 143 -6.28 -11.18 21.98
C VAL A 143 -6.92 -10.17 22.90
N LEU A 144 -7.50 -9.12 22.33
CA LEU A 144 -8.31 -8.14 23.03
C LEU A 144 -9.75 -8.15 22.49
N THR A 145 -10.73 -8.02 23.38
CA THR A 145 -12.08 -7.61 22.99
C THR A 145 -12.12 -6.13 22.64
N PHE A 146 -13.24 -5.67 22.09
CA PHE A 146 -13.45 -4.25 21.83
C PHE A 146 -13.42 -3.40 23.11
N GLU A 147 -14.03 -3.91 24.18
CA GLU A 147 -14.07 -3.26 25.48
C GLU A 147 -12.69 -3.27 26.16
N GLU A 148 -11.93 -4.36 26.05
CA GLU A 148 -10.55 -4.42 26.57
C GLU A 148 -9.64 -3.43 25.85
N ARG A 149 -9.86 -3.23 24.54
CA ARG A 149 -9.03 -2.33 23.73
C ARG A 149 -9.38 -0.85 23.91
N PHE A 150 -10.67 -0.52 23.94
CA PHE A 150 -11.12 0.87 23.87
C PHE A 150 -11.83 1.36 25.14
N GLY A 151 -12.14 0.47 26.09
CA GLY A 151 -12.96 0.79 27.24
C GLY A 151 -14.39 1.15 26.84
N GLU A 152 -15.04 1.98 27.66
CA GLU A 152 -16.35 2.53 27.34
C GLU A 152 -16.23 3.62 26.27
N VAL A 153 -16.80 3.35 25.10
CA VAL A 153 -16.98 4.31 24.02
C VAL A 153 -18.46 4.49 23.72
N GLY A 154 -18.83 5.55 23.03
CA GLY A 154 -20.23 5.91 22.77
C GLY A 154 -21.03 4.96 21.86
N PHE A 155 -20.55 3.74 21.63
CA PHE A 155 -21.22 2.70 20.85
C PHE A 155 -20.66 1.30 21.16
N THR A 156 -21.43 0.27 20.81
CA THR A 156 -21.05 -1.15 20.92
C THR A 156 -20.66 -1.73 19.55
N PRO A 157 -19.84 -2.79 19.48
CA PRO A 157 -19.38 -3.37 18.21
C PRO A 157 -20.49 -3.74 17.21
N ASP A 158 -21.65 -4.16 17.70
CA ASP A 158 -22.81 -4.52 16.89
C ASP A 158 -23.42 -3.31 16.16
N ALA A 159 -23.18 -2.09 16.64
CA ALA A 159 -23.59 -0.88 15.96
C ALA A 159 -22.73 -0.57 14.72
N ILE A 160 -21.56 -1.20 14.57
CA ILE A 160 -20.68 -0.97 13.43
C ILE A 160 -21.35 -1.50 12.15
N LYS A 161 -21.38 -0.66 11.11
CA LYS A 161 -21.79 -1.00 9.75
C LYS A 161 -20.57 -1.26 8.88
N TYR A 162 -19.64 -0.30 8.79
CA TYR A 162 -18.43 -0.41 7.98
C TYR A 162 -17.19 0.01 8.75
N VAL A 163 -16.04 -0.58 8.39
CA VAL A 163 -14.72 -0.20 8.87
C VAL A 163 -13.84 -0.01 7.65
N HIS A 164 -13.17 1.14 7.55
CA HIS A 164 -12.39 1.52 6.39
C HIS A 164 -11.01 2.04 6.82
N PRO A 165 -9.99 1.18 6.86
CA PRO A 165 -8.62 1.62 7.08
C PRO A 165 -8.12 2.46 5.89
N ASN A 166 -7.27 3.45 6.15
CA ASN A 166 -6.50 4.16 5.12
C ASN A 166 -5.04 3.69 5.09
N GLN A 167 -4.25 4.21 4.15
CA GLN A 167 -2.83 3.83 4.01
C GLN A 167 -1.95 4.38 5.14
N GLN A 168 -2.44 5.39 5.86
CA GLN A 168 -1.80 6.05 6.98
C GLN A 168 -2.13 5.37 8.32
N GLY A 169 -2.78 4.20 8.32
CA GLY A 169 -3.10 3.45 9.53
C GLY A 169 -4.30 3.97 10.33
N ASP A 170 -4.96 5.04 9.86
CA ASP A 170 -6.23 5.46 10.42
C ASP A 170 -7.36 4.54 10.01
N VAL A 171 -8.37 4.45 10.86
CA VAL A 171 -9.52 3.60 10.62
C VAL A 171 -10.81 4.41 10.78
N LEU A 172 -11.56 4.54 9.70
CA LEU A 172 -12.88 5.15 9.73
C LEU A 172 -13.95 4.10 10.03
N ILE A 173 -14.73 4.36 11.07
CA ILE A 173 -15.77 3.45 11.57
C ILE A 173 -17.13 4.12 11.34
N TYR A 174 -18.01 3.44 10.61
CA TYR A 174 -19.35 3.91 10.29
C TYR A 174 -20.35 3.09 11.08
N LEU A 175 -21.21 3.74 11.85
CA LEU A 175 -22.27 3.08 12.58
C LEU A 175 -23.54 2.94 11.74
N LYS A 176 -24.39 1.97 12.09
CA LYS A 176 -25.69 1.71 11.45
C LYS A 176 -26.61 2.93 11.50
N ASN A 177 -26.46 3.79 12.50
CA ASN A 177 -27.23 5.03 12.67
C ASN A 177 -26.67 6.24 11.90
N GLY A 178 -25.58 6.10 11.13
CA GLY A 178 -24.96 7.17 10.35
C GLY A 178 -23.83 7.94 11.04
N THR A 179 -23.66 7.76 12.36
CA THR A 179 -22.56 8.32 13.14
C THR A 179 -21.23 7.74 12.66
N LYS A 180 -20.18 8.56 12.68
CA LYS A 180 -18.84 8.17 12.24
C LYS A 180 -17.86 8.35 13.38
N TYR A 181 -16.89 7.46 13.47
CA TYR A 181 -15.78 7.53 14.39
C TYR A 181 -14.48 7.42 13.60
N LEU A 182 -13.44 8.08 14.09
CA LEU A 182 -12.09 7.92 13.61
C LEU A 182 -11.28 7.24 14.69
N TYR A 183 -10.61 6.15 14.32
CA TYR A 183 -9.53 5.57 15.10
C TYR A 183 -8.18 6.02 14.51
N ARG A 184 -7.29 6.48 15.39
CA ARG A 184 -5.90 6.84 15.09
C ARG A 184 -5.04 6.58 16.31
N GLN A 185 -3.89 5.93 16.14
CA GLN A 185 -2.88 5.74 17.19
C GLN A 185 -3.45 5.20 18.51
N GLY A 186 -4.44 4.30 18.45
CA GLY A 186 -5.07 3.72 19.66
C GLY A 186 -6.28 4.45 20.18
N HIS A 187 -6.54 5.66 19.71
CA HIS A 187 -7.64 6.49 20.19
C HIS A 187 -8.79 6.44 19.21
N ILE A 188 -10.01 6.33 19.73
CA ILE A 188 -11.25 6.39 18.95
C ILE A 188 -12.08 7.59 19.41
N LYS A 189 -12.49 8.46 18.50
CA LYS A 189 -13.36 9.62 18.78
C LYS A 189 -14.44 9.77 17.72
N PRO A 190 -15.61 10.35 18.06
CA PRO A 190 -16.60 10.75 17.07
C PRO A 190 -15.96 11.67 16.03
N LEU A 191 -16.27 11.45 14.76
CA LEU A 191 -15.76 12.25 13.66
C LEU A 191 -16.81 13.29 13.27
N GLU A 192 -16.51 14.54 13.54
CA GLU A 192 -17.33 15.68 13.16
C GLU A 192 -16.73 16.41 11.96
N PHE A 193 -17.58 16.99 11.11
CA PHE A 193 -17.14 17.76 9.93
C PHE A 193 -17.58 19.22 10.03
N PRO A 194 -17.00 20.00 10.96
CA PRO A 194 -17.36 21.40 11.15
C PRO A 194 -17.12 22.19 9.86
N GLY A 195 -18.12 22.98 9.44
CA GLY A 195 -18.05 23.77 8.21
C GLY A 195 -18.37 23.01 6.91
N THR A 196 -18.79 21.75 6.99
CA THR A 196 -19.40 21.07 5.84
C THR A 196 -20.90 21.36 5.77
N ASN A 197 -21.44 21.53 4.55
CA ASN A 197 -22.87 21.73 4.32
C ASN A 197 -23.43 20.63 3.41
N TRP A 198 -23.20 19.38 3.79
CA TRP A 198 -23.65 18.22 3.01
C TRP A 198 -24.70 17.42 3.79
N PRO A 199 -25.99 17.75 3.65
CA PRO A 199 -27.06 17.06 4.37
C PRO A 199 -27.17 15.56 4.03
N TRP A 200 -26.44 15.06 3.03
CA TRP A 200 -26.36 13.65 2.64
C TRP A 200 -25.10 12.91 3.11
N ILE A 201 -24.11 13.59 3.73
CA ILE A 201 -22.88 12.90 4.22
C ILE A 201 -23.19 11.85 5.30
N GLU A 202 -24.31 12.00 6.00
CA GLU A 202 -24.80 11.04 6.98
C GLU A 202 -25.30 9.74 6.34
N LYS A 203 -25.71 9.77 5.07
CA LYS A 203 -26.51 8.69 4.49
C LYS A 203 -25.70 7.69 3.67
N GLU A 204 -24.78 8.10 2.78
CA GLU A 204 -24.20 7.16 1.81
C GLU A 204 -22.82 7.53 1.25
N VAL A 205 -21.78 7.57 2.09
CA VAL A 205 -20.45 7.89 1.57
C VAL A 205 -19.31 7.22 2.35
N VAL A 206 -18.41 6.54 1.63
CA VAL A 206 -17.09 6.21 2.15
C VAL A 206 -16.29 7.51 2.14
N VAL A 207 -15.92 7.93 3.33
CA VAL A 207 -15.09 9.10 3.55
C VAL A 207 -13.65 8.61 3.52
N HIS A 208 -12.79 9.29 2.79
CA HIS A 208 -11.36 9.25 2.98
C HIS A 208 -10.96 10.61 3.54
N TYR A 209 -10.40 10.63 4.74
CA TYR A 209 -9.81 11.85 5.28
C TYR A 209 -8.30 11.73 5.18
N ASP A 210 -7.72 12.56 4.33
CA ASP A 210 -6.27 12.75 4.29
C ASP A 210 -5.92 13.83 5.32
N THR A 211 -5.06 13.45 6.25
CA THR A 211 -4.69 14.22 7.43
C THR A 211 -3.60 15.23 7.14
N GLU A 212 -2.70 14.90 6.21
CA GLU A 212 -1.61 15.77 5.77
C GLU A 212 -2.19 16.92 4.95
N SER A 213 -3.02 16.60 3.96
CA SER A 213 -3.63 17.60 3.08
C SER A 213 -4.90 18.24 3.66
N ARG A 214 -5.42 17.70 4.77
CA ARG A 214 -6.73 18.05 5.37
C ARG A 214 -7.87 17.94 4.36
N GLU A 215 -7.72 17.04 3.40
CA GLU A 215 -8.67 16.84 2.32
C GLU A 215 -9.68 15.75 2.72
N LEU A 216 -10.94 16.15 2.77
CA LEU A 216 -12.06 15.26 2.93
C LEU A 216 -12.54 14.83 1.56
N THR A 217 -12.34 13.55 1.24
CA THR A 217 -12.78 12.95 -0.02
C THR A 217 -13.93 11.99 0.23
N LEU A 218 -14.93 12.03 -0.65
CA LEU A 218 -16.19 11.31 -0.54
C LEU A 218 -16.35 10.41 -1.76
N TYR A 219 -16.52 9.11 -1.52
CA TYR A 219 -16.79 8.10 -2.54
C TYR A 219 -18.16 7.45 -2.33
N ASP A 220 -18.88 7.13 -3.42
CA ASP A 220 -20.00 6.20 -3.30
C ASP A 220 -19.54 4.75 -3.06
N PHE A 221 -20.49 3.85 -2.83
CA PHE A 221 -20.23 2.44 -2.63
C PHE A 221 -19.60 1.74 -3.84
N ASP A 222 -19.69 2.34 -5.04
CA ASP A 222 -19.02 1.87 -6.26
C ASP A 222 -17.57 2.40 -6.36
N GLY A 223 -17.09 3.14 -5.36
CA GLY A 223 -15.76 3.73 -5.32
C GLY A 223 -15.60 4.96 -6.21
N ARG A 224 -16.70 5.56 -6.70
CA ARG A 224 -16.66 6.76 -7.52
C ARG A 224 -16.60 7.99 -6.64
N LEU A 225 -15.66 8.89 -6.96
CA LEU A 225 -15.53 10.18 -6.32
C LEU A 225 -16.84 10.98 -6.48
N LYS A 226 -17.46 11.34 -5.36
CA LYS A 226 -18.62 12.23 -5.29
C LYS A 226 -18.25 13.65 -4.95
N HIS A 227 -17.32 13.82 -4.01
CA HIS A 227 -16.96 15.15 -3.54
C HIS A 227 -15.56 15.17 -2.92
N ARG A 228 -14.98 16.35 -2.88
CA ARG A 228 -13.68 16.62 -2.28
C ARG A 228 -13.69 18.04 -1.72
N GLN A 229 -13.35 18.20 -0.44
CA GLN A 229 -13.26 19.51 0.21
C GLN A 229 -12.11 19.53 1.21
N THR A 230 -11.32 20.60 1.19
CA THR A 230 -10.38 20.91 2.27
C THR A 230 -11.14 21.46 3.47
N ILE A 231 -10.95 20.85 4.64
CA ILE A 231 -11.60 21.30 5.87
C ILE A 231 -10.66 22.18 6.70
N ALA A 232 -11.23 23.21 7.33
CA ALA A 232 -10.46 24.27 7.99
C ALA A 232 -9.74 23.81 9.26
N ALA A 233 -10.25 22.78 9.94
CA ALA A 233 -9.72 22.25 11.19
C ALA A 233 -9.55 20.73 11.09
N THR A 234 -8.60 20.20 11.86
CA THR A 234 -8.46 18.77 12.08
C THR A 234 -9.69 18.25 12.83
N PRO A 235 -10.46 17.31 12.26
CA PRO A 235 -11.66 16.76 12.88
C PRO A 235 -11.32 15.78 14.01
N PHE A 236 -10.04 15.63 14.32
CA PHE A 236 -9.50 14.79 15.38
C PHE A 236 -8.29 15.47 16.00
N HIS A 237 -8.42 15.95 17.23
CA HIS A 237 -7.31 16.33 18.08
C HIS A 237 -7.01 15.19 19.04
N ILE A 238 -5.81 14.64 18.98
CA ILE A 238 -5.22 13.92 20.11
C ILE A 238 -4.72 15.03 21.02
N ASP A 239 -5.35 15.19 22.18
CA ASP A 239 -4.78 16.07 23.20
C ASP A 239 -3.48 15.38 23.64
N GLU A 240 -2.33 15.92 23.21
CA GLU A 240 -1.04 15.48 23.73
C GLU A 240 -1.04 15.84 25.22
N ALA A 241 -1.12 14.82 26.08
CA ALA A 241 -0.94 14.93 27.51
C ALA A 241 0.55 14.85 27.88
#